data_AF-A0A7W9SZ61-F1
#
_entry.id   AF-A0A7W9SZ61-F1
#
_cell.length_a   1.000
_cell.length_b   1.000
_cell.length_c   1.000
_cell.angle_alpha   90.00
_cell.angle_beta   90.00
_cell.angle_gamma   90.00
#
_symmetry.space_group_name_H-M   'P 1'
#
loop_
_entity.id
_entity.type
_entity.pdbx_description
1 polymer ?
#
loop_
_entity_poly.entity_id
_entity_poly.type
_entity_poly.pdbx_seq_one_letter_code
_entity_poly.pdbx_strand_id
1 'polypeptide(L)' 'MPKQQAVRVMGGAPSRRISGVSADSAYVYKASPAASDNIYLGIGADGTITSVSHGQ' A
#
# COMPACT_ATOMS: atom_id res chain seq x y z
N MET A 1 -1.12 11.52 -3.80
CA MET A 1 -1.69 11.46 -2.43
C MET A 1 -0.58 11.05 -1.45
N PRO A 2 -0.41 11.69 -0.28
CA PRO A 2 0.60 11.31 0.71
C PRO A 2 0.25 10.00 1.43
N LYS A 3 1.26 9.17 1.75
CA LYS A 3 1.11 7.88 2.46
C LYS A 3 0.26 7.96 3.72
N GLN A 4 0.40 9.03 4.52
CA GLN A 4 -0.37 9.22 5.75
C GLN A 4 -1.88 9.34 5.49
N GLN A 5 -2.27 9.95 4.37
CA GLN A 5 -3.65 10.04 3.96
C GLN A 5 -4.16 8.69 3.46
N ALA A 6 -3.32 7.91 2.77
CA ALA A 6 -3.65 6.54 2.36
C ALA A 6 -3.95 5.64 3.56
N VAL A 7 -3.10 5.69 4.60
CA VAL A 7 -3.28 4.94 5.86
C VAL A 7 -4.61 5.29 6.52
N ARG A 8 -4.99 6.57 6.50
CA ARG A 8 -6.29 7.03 7.02
C ARG A 8 -7.47 6.51 6.21
N VAL A 9 -7.38 6.54 4.87
CA VAL A 9 -8.45 6.07 3.96
C VAL A 9 -8.61 4.54 4.05
N MET A 10 -7.50 3.82 4.15
CA MET A 10 -7.48 2.36 4.24
C MET A 10 -7.78 1.83 5.65
N GLY A 11 -8.09 2.71 6.61
CA GLY A 11 -8.53 2.33 7.95
C GLY A 11 -7.48 1.71 8.85
N GLY A 12 -6.19 1.83 8.53
CA GLY A 12 -5.14 1.25 9.37
C GLY A 12 -3.76 1.11 8.74
N ALA A 13 -2.86 0.50 9.52
CA ALA A 13 -1.51 0.19 9.08
C ALA A 13 -1.53 -0.92 8.00
N PRO A 14 -0.61 -0.86 7.03
CA PRO A 14 -0.49 -1.89 6.01
C PRO A 14 -0.13 -3.24 6.64
N SER A 15 -0.72 -4.31 6.12
CA SER A 15 -0.46 -5.68 6.58
C SER A 15 0.98 -6.13 6.35
N ARG A 16 1.63 -5.59 5.30
CA ARG A 16 3.02 -5.87 4.96
C ARG A 16 3.64 -4.70 4.22
N ARG A 17 4.91 -4.42 4.51
CA ARG A 17 5.76 -3.53 3.72
C ARG A 17 6.73 -4.36 2.89
N ILE A 18 6.83 -4.06 1.60
CA ILE A 18 7.81 -4.60 0.67
C ILE A 18 8.71 -3.43 0.29
N SER A 19 9.99 -3.48 0.65
CA SER A 19 10.95 -2.44 0.24
C SER A 19 11.59 -2.88 -1.07
N GLY A 20 11.45 -2.06 -2.12
CA GLY A 20 12.13 -2.27 -3.40
C GLY A 20 13.60 -1.82 -3.34
N VAL A 21 14.35 -2.16 -4.39
CA VAL A 21 15.78 -1.78 -4.56
C VAL A 21 15.92 -0.31 -5.01
N SER A 22 14.89 0.25 -5.64
CA SER A 22 14.71 1.69 -5.79
C SER A 22 14.08 2.27 -4.51
N ALA A 23 14.20 3.57 -4.26
CA ALA A 23 13.64 4.27 -3.10
C ALA A 23 12.09 4.19 -2.97
N ASP A 24 11.45 3.33 -3.76
CA ASP A 24 10.04 3.01 -3.76
C ASP A 24 9.74 1.89 -2.75
N SER A 25 8.71 2.10 -1.93
CA SER A 25 8.16 1.08 -1.02
C SER A 25 6.80 0.65 -1.53
N ALA A 26 6.52 -0.65 -1.55
CA ALA A 26 5.16 -1.15 -1.75
C ALA A 26 4.54 -1.54 -0.41
N TYR A 27 3.25 -1.24 -0.24
CA TYR A 27 2.47 -1.64 0.94
C TYR A 27 1.31 -2.52 0.52
N VAL A 28 1.11 -3.60 1.26
CA VAL A 28 0.02 -4.54 1.03
C VAL A 28 -1.07 -4.32 2.07
N TYR A 29 -2.29 -4.13 1.63
CA TYR A 29 -3.49 -4.02 2.44
C TYR A 29 -4.42 -5.16 2.09
N LYS A 30 -5.06 -5.75 3.11
CA LYS A 30 -6.20 -6.63 2.89
C LYS A 30 -7.47 -5.81 2.96
N ALA A 31 -8.36 -5.99 2.00
CA ALA A 31 -9.68 -5.34 2.02
C ALA A 31 -10.51 -5.79 3.24
N SER A 32 -10.34 -7.05 3.68
CA SER A 32 -10.84 -7.57 4.95
C SER A 32 -10.05 -8.82 5.37
N PRO A 33 -10.14 -9.29 6.63
CA PRO A 33 -9.48 -10.52 7.07
C PRO A 33 -9.89 -11.76 6.25
N ALA A 34 -11.12 -11.76 5.73
CA ALA A 34 -11.71 -12.83 4.92
C ALA A 34 -11.54 -12.63 3.41
N ALA A 35 -11.05 -11.46 2.96
CA ALA A 35 -10.80 -11.21 1.55
C ALA A 35 -9.52 -11.94 1.10
N SER A 36 -9.63 -12.63 -0.03
CA SER A 36 -8.48 -13.15 -0.77
C SER A 36 -7.73 -12.04 -1.52
N ASP A 37 -8.44 -10.98 -1.90
CA ASP A 37 -7.88 -9.85 -2.62
C ASP A 37 -6.94 -9.01 -1.75
N ASN A 38 -5.72 -8.83 -2.25
CA ASN A 38 -4.74 -7.92 -1.69
C ASN A 38 -4.70 -6.63 -2.51
N ILE A 39 -4.62 -5.50 -1.83
CA ILE A 39 -4.43 -4.18 -2.44
C ILE A 39 -2.97 -3.80 -2.26
N TYR A 40 -2.27 -3.55 -3.36
CA TYR A 40 -0.88 -3.13 -3.39
C TYR A 40 -0.81 -1.65 -3.69
N LEU A 41 -0.16 -0.88 -2.82
CA LEU A 41 0.11 0.54 -3.01
C LEU A 41 1.61 0.75 -3.25
N GLY A 42 1.99 1.27 -4.41
CA GLY A 42 3.34 1.75 -4.65
C GLY A 42 3.51 3.16 -4.10
N ILE A 43 4.55 3.38 -3.30
CA ILE A 43 4.89 4.65 -2.67
C ILE A 43 6.25 5.09 -3.17
N GLY A 44 6.31 6.27 -3.77
CA GLY A 44 7.54 6.91 -4.24
C GLY A 44 8.44 7.34 -3.08
N ALA A 45 9.68 7.70 -3.41
CA ALA A 45 10.69 8.17 -2.45
C ALA A 45 10.24 9.38 -1.61
N ASP A 46 9.35 10.20 -2.15
CA ASP A 46 8.74 11.37 -1.51
C ASP A 46 7.56 11.03 -0.59
N GLY A 47 7.23 9.74 -0.44
CA GLY A 47 6.12 9.27 0.36
C GLY A 47 4.75 9.42 -0.32
N THR A 48 4.69 9.76 -1.60
CA THR A 48 3.44 9.83 -2.37
C THR A 48 3.06 8.48 -2.95
N ILE A 49 1.76 8.20 -3.04
CA ILE A 49 1.25 7.04 -3.77
C ILE A 49 1.45 7.28 -5.26
N THR A 50 2.19 6.39 -5.91
CA THR A 50 2.48 6.40 -7.34
C THR A 50 1.68 5.35 -8.11
N SER A 51 1.22 4.28 -7.45
CA SER A 51 0.42 3.22 -8.07
C SER A 51 -0.49 2.50 -7.08
N VAL A 52 -1.60 1.96 -7.60
CA VAL A 52 -2.55 1.11 -6.87
C VAL A 52 -2.88 -0.09 -7.77
N SER A 53 -2.68 -1.32 -7.26
CA SER A 53 -3.01 -2.56 -7.98
C SER A 53 -3.64 -3.59 -7.06
N HIS A 54 -4.36 -4.55 -7.64
CA HIS A 54 -5.16 -5.53 -6.92
C HIS A 54 -4.59 -6.92 -7.28
N GLY A 55 -4.31 -7.77 -6.30
CA GLY A 55 -3.93 -9.16 -6.53
C GLY A 55 -5.16 -10.03 -6.69
N GLN A 56 -5.22 -10.79 -7.78
CA GLN A 56 -6.15 -11.91 -7.97
C GLN A 56 -5.94 -13.00 -6.92
#